data_AF-X1LTT3-F1
#
_entry.id   AF-X1LTT3-F1
#
_cell.length_a   1.000
_cell.length_b   1.000
_cell.length_c   1.000
_cell.angle_alpha   90.00
_cell.angle_beta   90.00
_cell.angle_gamma   90.00
#
_symmetry.space_group_name_H-M   'P 1'
#
loop_
_entity.id
_entity.type
_entity.pdbx_description
1 polymer ?
#
loop_
_entity_poly.entity_id
_entity_poly.type
_entity_poly.pdbx_seq_one_letter_code
_entity_poly.pdbx_strand_id
1 'polypeptide(L)'
;MFDLAAKHPDAIHLCMGEPDFATPSFIIEAAFQAAKEGKTHYTPNAGFLSLRRAVAEKYKKEQGAYYDPEGEVLITVGAMEALVLTLMSILNSGDEVIIPDPYWPNYQAQVLLAEGKPVFVPLYEEGGWILTADRVLSHLTPRCRAIIINSPHNPTGSVYGSNELQEIGRVCKENDILIISDEAYEKIIYDGEYHSICSLPDHRGEYFPDKENYLMYGQKYSNLKKLVLYAIVFTYLVFVLFPLIWLVQSSFKSMYQALKIPPALIWRPTFEAYQKALGGGMLKAFLNSAIVSLSNVVLVLVLGVSAGYALANLKTKASQNIGFWILTVRMAPAFGIIVPLYIILRSFRLVDTIFAVMVAHLTINLPLAIWLLKSYFEE
;
A
#
# COMPACT_ATOMS: atom_id res chain seq x y z
N MET A 1 22.43 -20.47 -8.31
CA MET A 1 23.86 -20.21 -8.62
C MET A 1 24.56 -19.65 -7.38
N PHE A 2 24.10 -18.53 -6.81
CA PHE A 2 24.66 -17.94 -5.59
C PHE A 2 24.75 -18.92 -4.41
N ASP A 3 23.64 -19.61 -4.07
CA ASP A 3 23.62 -20.60 -2.98
C ASP A 3 24.59 -21.78 -3.17
N LEU A 4 24.95 -22.06 -4.42
CA LEU A 4 25.91 -23.10 -4.75
C LEU A 4 27.34 -22.56 -4.58
N ALA A 5 27.62 -21.37 -5.12
CA ALA A 5 28.91 -20.70 -4.99
C ALA A 5 29.28 -20.45 -3.51
N ALA A 6 28.31 -20.07 -2.67
CA ALA A 6 28.51 -19.86 -1.23
C ALA A 6 29.00 -21.10 -0.47
N LYS A 7 28.81 -22.32 -1.02
CA LYS A 7 29.32 -23.57 -0.44
C LYS A 7 30.80 -23.82 -0.76
N HIS A 8 31.39 -23.00 -1.63
CA HIS A 8 32.78 -23.12 -2.09
C HIS A 8 33.53 -21.84 -1.72
N PRO A 9 34.21 -21.78 -0.57
CA PRO A 9 34.88 -20.56 -0.08
C PRO A 9 36.01 -20.07 -0.99
N ASP A 10 36.56 -20.95 -1.84
CA ASP A 10 37.61 -20.61 -2.82
C ASP A 10 37.04 -20.21 -4.20
N ALA A 11 35.71 -20.09 -4.34
CA ALA A 11 35.09 -19.69 -5.59
C ALA A 11 35.37 -18.21 -5.89
N ILE A 12 35.72 -17.92 -7.15
CA ILE A 12 35.84 -16.54 -7.64
C ILE A 12 34.45 -16.07 -8.08
N HIS A 13 33.95 -15.01 -7.45
CA HIS A 13 32.64 -14.44 -7.74
C HIS A 13 32.72 -13.38 -8.85
N LEU A 14 32.28 -13.74 -10.06
CA LEU A 14 32.18 -12.82 -11.22
C LEU A 14 30.72 -12.56 -11.64
N CYS A 15 29.76 -12.88 -10.76
CA CYS A 15 28.33 -12.86 -11.09
C CYS A 15 27.58 -11.64 -10.54
N MET A 16 28.21 -10.83 -9.68
CA MET A 16 27.58 -9.67 -9.06
C MET A 16 28.14 -8.38 -9.66
N GLY A 17 27.24 -7.52 -10.12
CA GLY A 17 27.57 -6.16 -10.58
C GLY A 17 27.54 -5.14 -9.44
N GLU A 18 28.05 -5.51 -8.27
CA GLU A 18 28.20 -4.58 -7.14
C GLU A 18 29.65 -4.12 -7.02
N PRO A 19 29.90 -2.84 -6.69
CA PRO A 19 31.26 -2.37 -6.47
C PRO A 19 31.95 -3.06 -5.28
N ASP A 20 33.26 -3.32 -5.41
CA ASP A 20 34.11 -3.91 -4.36
C ASP A 20 34.60 -2.88 -3.32
N PHE A 21 34.56 -1.59 -3.66
CA PHE A 21 34.96 -0.51 -2.77
C PHE A 21 33.87 -0.16 -1.75
N ALA A 22 34.31 0.23 -0.55
CA ALA A 22 33.41 0.76 0.48
C ALA A 22 32.84 2.12 0.07
N THR A 23 31.64 2.43 0.57
CA THR A 23 31.05 3.77 0.42
C THR A 23 32.02 4.86 0.90
N PRO A 24 32.22 5.95 0.15
CA PRO A 24 33.11 7.04 0.54
C PRO A 24 32.82 7.59 1.94
N SER A 25 33.87 7.87 2.73
CA SER A 25 33.76 8.20 4.16
C SER A 25 32.86 9.40 4.45
N PHE A 26 32.90 10.44 3.61
CA PHE A 26 32.06 11.63 3.79
C PHE A 26 30.55 11.33 3.69
N ILE A 27 30.15 10.29 2.95
CA ILE A 27 28.74 9.83 2.89
C ILE A 27 28.38 9.09 4.17
N ILE A 28 29.26 8.21 4.63
CA ILE A 28 29.09 7.47 5.90
C ILE A 28 28.98 8.45 7.07
N GLU A 29 29.85 9.46 7.13
CA GLU A 29 29.84 10.50 8.14
C GLU A 29 28.54 11.32 8.10
N ALA A 30 28.06 11.70 6.93
CA ALA A 30 26.78 12.42 6.77
C ALA A 30 25.59 11.59 7.27
N ALA A 31 25.54 10.29 6.95
CA ALA A 31 24.50 9.38 7.43
C ALA A 31 24.56 9.21 8.96
N PHE A 32 25.77 9.04 9.50
CA PHE A 32 25.99 8.92 10.94
C PHE A 32 25.57 10.19 11.69
N GLN A 33 25.91 11.37 11.14
CA GLN A 33 25.50 12.64 11.72
C GLN A 33 23.98 12.84 11.66
N ALA A 34 23.33 12.48 10.56
CA ALA A 34 21.87 12.51 10.45
C ALA A 34 21.19 11.63 11.51
N ALA A 35 21.74 10.43 11.77
CA ALA A 35 21.26 9.54 12.83
C ALA A 35 21.45 10.16 14.23
N LYS A 36 22.63 10.75 14.51
CA LYS A 36 22.90 11.45 15.78
C LYS A 36 21.96 12.63 16.02
N GLU A 37 21.61 13.36 14.97
CA GLU A 37 20.65 14.48 15.02
C GLU A 37 19.19 14.02 15.14
N GLY A 38 18.93 12.71 15.18
CA GLY A 38 17.59 12.16 15.32
C GLY A 38 16.75 12.21 14.05
N LYS A 39 17.36 12.34 12.86
CA LYS A 39 16.65 12.30 11.56
C LYS A 39 16.21 10.88 11.20
N THR A 40 15.32 10.31 12.02
CA THR A 40 14.89 8.91 12.01
C THR A 40 13.37 8.76 11.85
N HIS A 41 12.68 9.84 11.52
CA HIS A 41 11.24 9.88 11.33
C HIS A 41 10.86 9.90 9.85
N TYR A 42 9.56 9.83 9.58
CA TYR A 42 9.02 9.88 8.22
C TYR A 42 9.52 11.09 7.44
N THR A 43 9.80 10.85 6.16
CA THR A 43 10.13 11.86 5.17
C THR A 43 8.89 12.15 4.30
N PRO A 44 8.88 13.24 3.53
CA PRO A 44 7.88 13.41 2.47
C PRO A 44 7.93 12.22 1.50
N ASN A 45 6.78 11.81 0.97
CA ASN A 45 6.67 10.68 0.04
C ASN A 45 7.55 10.85 -1.21
N ALA A 46 7.68 12.08 -1.72
CA ALA A 46 8.52 12.37 -2.87
C ALA A 46 10.03 12.46 -2.54
N GLY A 47 10.39 12.39 -1.26
CA GLY A 47 11.72 12.68 -0.74
C GLY A 47 11.91 14.14 -0.31
N PHE A 48 12.97 14.39 0.45
CA PHE A 48 13.33 15.74 0.92
C PHE A 48 13.56 16.68 -0.26
N LEU A 49 12.98 17.88 -0.18
CA LEU A 49 13.11 18.89 -1.24
C LEU A 49 14.58 19.29 -1.49
N SER A 50 15.41 19.29 -0.45
CA SER A 50 16.85 19.55 -0.58
C SER A 50 17.55 18.52 -1.47
N LEU A 51 17.23 17.23 -1.32
CA LEU A 51 17.78 16.16 -2.14
C LEU A 51 17.25 16.26 -3.59
N ARG A 52 15.95 16.51 -3.76
CA ARG A 52 15.35 16.71 -5.09
C ARG A 52 15.97 17.88 -5.85
N ARG A 53 16.26 19.00 -5.16
CA ARG A 53 17.01 20.13 -5.72
C ARG A 53 18.43 19.74 -6.12
N ALA A 54 19.13 18.97 -5.29
CA ALA A 54 20.48 18.50 -5.62
C ALA A 54 20.50 17.61 -6.87
N VAL A 55 19.50 16.74 -7.04
CA VAL A 55 19.31 15.93 -8.25
C VAL A 55 19.03 16.80 -9.48
N ALA A 56 18.10 17.75 -9.39
CA ALA A 56 17.80 18.66 -10.50
C ALA A 56 19.03 19.48 -10.92
N GLU A 57 19.80 20.00 -9.96
CA GLU A 57 21.04 20.74 -10.25
C GLU A 57 22.14 19.86 -10.83
N LYS A 58 22.25 18.58 -10.43
CA LYS A 58 23.13 17.61 -11.10
C LYS A 58 22.74 17.50 -12.59
N TYR A 59 21.45 17.27 -12.87
CA TYR A 59 20.96 17.10 -14.24
C TYR A 59 21.19 18.34 -15.11
N LYS A 60 21.00 19.52 -14.53
CA LYS A 60 21.29 20.79 -15.19
C LYS A 60 22.77 20.99 -15.47
N LYS A 61 23.63 20.71 -14.49
CA LYS A 61 25.07 20.94 -14.61
C LYS A 61 25.74 19.96 -15.57
N GLU A 62 25.37 18.69 -15.51
CA GLU A 62 26.05 17.62 -16.22
C GLU A 62 25.41 17.31 -17.58
N GLN A 63 24.08 17.37 -17.69
CA GLN A 63 23.34 17.02 -18.90
C GLN A 63 22.66 18.24 -19.56
N GLY A 64 22.71 19.43 -18.95
CA GLY A 64 22.02 20.61 -19.46
C GLY A 64 20.48 20.52 -19.41
N ALA A 65 19.94 19.54 -18.67
CA ALA A 65 18.51 19.27 -18.56
C ALA A 65 17.90 20.00 -17.36
N TYR A 66 16.72 20.58 -17.54
CA TYR A 66 16.04 21.36 -16.50
C TYR A 66 14.83 20.58 -15.98
N TYR A 67 14.76 20.42 -14.66
CA TYR A 67 13.64 19.76 -13.98
C TYR A 67 13.17 20.59 -12.78
N ASP A 68 11.85 20.71 -12.60
CA ASP A 68 11.21 21.25 -11.40
C ASP A 68 11.37 20.24 -10.25
N PRO A 69 12.15 20.55 -9.20
CA PRO A 69 12.37 19.62 -8.10
C PRO A 69 11.07 19.29 -7.33
N GLU A 70 10.02 20.11 -7.46
CA GLU A 70 8.74 19.86 -6.80
C GLU A 70 7.83 18.90 -7.56
N GLY A 71 7.82 18.96 -8.89
CA GLY A 71 6.89 18.22 -9.74
C GLY A 71 7.51 17.11 -10.58
N GLU A 72 8.82 17.15 -10.83
CA GLU A 72 9.48 16.32 -11.85
C GLU A 72 10.63 15.46 -11.29
N VAL A 73 10.85 15.50 -9.96
CA VAL A 73 11.87 14.68 -9.28
C VAL A 73 11.26 13.89 -8.13
N LEU A 74 11.42 12.57 -8.18
CA LEU A 74 10.99 11.62 -7.16
C LEU A 74 12.19 10.85 -6.62
N ILE A 75 12.36 10.80 -5.30
CA ILE A 75 13.37 9.96 -4.66
C ILE A 75 12.74 8.62 -4.25
N THR A 76 13.34 7.52 -4.69
CA THR A 76 12.88 6.16 -4.43
C THR A 76 13.92 5.35 -3.64
N VAL A 77 13.52 4.19 -3.17
CA VAL A 77 14.36 3.13 -2.59
C VAL A 77 15.12 2.43 -3.71
N GLY A 78 16.11 3.13 -4.24
CA GLY A 78 16.94 2.67 -5.36
C GLY A 78 16.26 2.78 -6.73
N ALA A 79 17.05 2.61 -7.79
CA ALA A 79 16.59 2.71 -9.18
C ALA A 79 15.59 1.60 -9.57
N MET A 80 15.66 0.44 -8.90
CA MET A 80 14.74 -0.66 -9.15
C MET A 80 13.29 -0.27 -8.81
N GLU A 81 13.05 0.41 -7.69
CA GLU A 81 11.72 0.91 -7.35
C GLU A 81 11.28 2.00 -8.32
N ALA A 82 12.19 2.88 -8.76
CA ALA A 82 11.85 3.91 -9.77
C ALA A 82 11.30 3.28 -11.05
N LEU A 83 11.96 2.25 -11.58
CA LEU A 83 11.50 1.53 -12.78
C LEU A 83 10.13 0.87 -12.57
N VAL A 84 9.92 0.20 -11.43
CA VAL A 84 8.62 -0.41 -11.10
C VAL A 84 7.51 0.64 -11.08
N LEU A 85 7.72 1.75 -10.36
CA LEU A 85 6.72 2.81 -10.25
C LEU A 85 6.45 3.47 -11.59
N THR A 86 7.48 3.70 -12.40
CA THR A 86 7.32 4.21 -13.77
C THR A 86 6.45 3.27 -14.59
N LEU A 87 6.77 1.97 -14.65
CA LEU A 87 6.01 0.99 -15.43
C LEU A 87 4.56 0.87 -14.93
N MET A 88 4.33 0.78 -13.62
CA MET A 88 2.99 0.75 -13.03
C MET A 88 2.17 2.01 -13.30
N SER A 89 2.82 3.16 -13.49
CA SER A 89 2.12 4.43 -13.75
C SER A 89 1.74 4.63 -15.22
N ILE A 90 2.44 4.00 -16.16
CA ILE A 90 2.27 4.27 -17.60
C ILE A 90 1.59 3.14 -18.38
N LEU A 91 1.53 1.92 -17.84
CA LEU A 91 1.03 0.73 -18.51
C LEU A 91 -0.41 0.39 -18.10
N ASN A 92 -1.19 -0.07 -19.08
CA ASN A 92 -2.41 -0.84 -18.87
C ASN A 92 -2.18 -2.32 -19.21
N SER A 93 -3.13 -3.16 -18.83
CA SER A 93 -3.10 -4.59 -19.12
C SER A 93 -2.96 -4.88 -20.62
N GLY A 94 -1.87 -5.58 -20.98
CA GLY A 94 -1.51 -5.95 -22.34
C GLY A 94 -0.77 -4.88 -23.15
N ASP A 95 -0.42 -3.73 -22.56
CA ASP A 95 0.42 -2.74 -23.22
C ASP A 95 1.84 -3.29 -23.41
N GLU A 96 2.46 -2.97 -24.54
CA GLU A 96 3.74 -3.53 -24.95
C GLU A 96 4.89 -2.59 -24.58
N VAL A 97 5.97 -3.17 -24.03
CA VAL A 97 7.22 -2.46 -23.72
C VAL A 97 8.35 -3.07 -24.50
N ILE A 98 9.00 -2.27 -25.33
CA ILE A 98 10.16 -2.70 -26.12
C ILE A 98 11.39 -2.79 -25.20
N ILE A 99 12.04 -3.96 -25.22
CA ILE A 99 13.25 -4.25 -24.44
C ILE A 99 14.32 -4.79 -25.42
N PRO A 100 15.47 -4.11 -25.58
CA PRO A 100 16.58 -4.65 -26.36
C PRO A 100 17.17 -5.91 -25.68
N ASP A 101 17.56 -6.93 -26.43
CA ASP A 101 18.05 -8.22 -25.89
C ASP A 101 19.47 -8.51 -26.41
N PRO A 102 20.51 -8.64 -25.56
CA PRO A 102 20.51 -8.91 -24.12
C PRO A 102 20.03 -7.73 -23.26
N TYR A 103 19.48 -8.04 -22.08
CA TYR A 103 18.95 -7.05 -21.13
C TYR A 103 19.25 -7.40 -19.68
N TRP A 104 19.09 -6.41 -18.79
CA TRP A 104 19.02 -6.65 -17.36
C TRP A 104 17.71 -7.39 -16.99
N PRO A 105 17.76 -8.62 -16.44
CA PRO A 105 16.60 -9.50 -16.33
C PRO A 105 15.35 -8.93 -15.65
N ASN A 106 15.54 -7.96 -14.74
CA ASN A 106 14.43 -7.38 -13.99
C ASN A 106 13.48 -6.54 -14.86
N TYR A 107 13.91 -6.02 -16.03
CA TYR A 107 12.98 -5.31 -16.92
C TYR A 107 11.80 -6.19 -17.33
N GLN A 108 12.05 -7.44 -17.73
CA GLN A 108 11.00 -8.39 -18.08
C GLN A 108 10.06 -8.63 -16.90
N ALA A 109 10.62 -8.90 -15.72
CA ALA A 109 9.83 -9.20 -14.53
C ALA A 109 8.93 -8.02 -14.13
N GLN A 110 9.45 -6.80 -14.20
CA GLN A 110 8.71 -5.59 -13.83
C GLN A 110 7.62 -5.22 -14.85
N VAL A 111 7.87 -5.41 -16.15
CA VAL A 111 6.84 -5.23 -17.19
C VAL A 111 5.68 -6.21 -16.96
N LEU A 112 5.97 -7.49 -16.71
CA LEU A 112 4.95 -8.50 -16.41
C LEU A 112 4.19 -8.19 -15.12
N LEU A 113 4.88 -7.69 -14.08
CA LEU A 113 4.26 -7.30 -12.81
C LEU A 113 3.25 -6.15 -12.99
N ALA A 114 3.51 -5.25 -13.94
CA ALA A 114 2.61 -4.16 -14.31
C ALA A 114 1.54 -4.58 -15.36
N GLU A 115 1.33 -5.89 -15.55
CA GLU A 115 0.43 -6.47 -16.56
C GLU A 115 0.76 -6.10 -18.02
N GLY A 116 1.96 -5.58 -18.27
CA GLY A 116 2.46 -5.31 -19.60
C GLY A 116 3.01 -6.57 -20.28
N LYS A 117 3.29 -6.44 -21.58
CA LYS A 117 3.89 -7.48 -22.41
C LYS A 117 5.29 -7.02 -22.88
N PRO A 118 6.37 -7.69 -22.46
CA PRO A 118 7.70 -7.38 -22.97
C PRO A 118 7.81 -7.80 -24.44
N VAL A 119 8.31 -6.90 -25.29
CA VAL A 119 8.60 -7.13 -26.71
C VAL A 119 10.11 -7.04 -26.88
N PHE A 120 10.75 -8.19 -27.08
CA PHE A 120 12.21 -8.27 -27.17
C PHE A 120 12.70 -7.90 -28.57
N VAL A 121 13.72 -7.06 -28.63
CA VAL A 121 14.43 -6.71 -29.87
C VAL A 121 15.85 -7.24 -29.78
N PRO A 122 16.17 -8.36 -30.45
CA PRO A 122 17.53 -8.92 -30.43
C PRO A 122 18.56 -7.89 -30.90
N LEU A 123 19.66 -7.76 -30.19
CA LEU A 123 20.84 -7.02 -30.58
C LEU A 123 21.96 -8.02 -30.83
N TYR A 124 22.94 -7.61 -31.63
CA TYR A 124 24.03 -8.48 -32.05
C TYR A 124 25.38 -7.80 -31.81
N GLU A 125 26.42 -8.61 -31.58
CA GLU A 125 27.78 -8.16 -31.33
C GLU A 125 28.34 -7.34 -32.49
N GLU A 126 28.04 -7.73 -33.73
CA GLU A 126 28.50 -7.04 -34.93
C GLU A 126 27.97 -5.60 -35.02
N GLY A 127 26.82 -5.33 -34.38
CA GLY A 127 26.23 -4.00 -34.23
C GLY A 127 26.61 -3.30 -32.92
N GLY A 128 27.60 -3.81 -32.19
CA GLY A 128 28.06 -3.25 -30.92
C GLY A 128 27.02 -3.33 -29.79
N TRP A 129 26.02 -4.20 -29.92
CA TRP A 129 24.87 -4.27 -29.01
C TRP A 129 24.13 -2.93 -28.88
N ILE A 130 23.97 -2.20 -29.99
CA ILE A 130 23.24 -0.93 -30.05
C ILE A 130 21.90 -1.13 -30.76
N LEU A 131 20.81 -0.66 -30.13
CA LEU A 131 19.50 -0.57 -30.75
C LEU A 131 19.48 0.58 -31.78
N THR A 132 18.87 0.35 -32.93
CA THR A 132 18.70 1.39 -33.96
C THR A 132 17.25 1.80 -34.11
N ALA A 133 17.01 3.00 -34.64
CA ALA A 133 15.67 3.53 -34.91
C ALA A 133 14.83 2.62 -35.82
N ASP A 134 15.44 2.04 -36.86
CA ASP A 134 14.76 1.08 -37.76
C ASP A 134 14.32 -0.19 -37.03
N ARG A 135 15.13 -0.66 -36.07
CA ARG A 135 14.78 -1.80 -35.22
C ARG A 135 13.63 -1.46 -34.29
N VAL A 136 13.59 -0.25 -33.74
CA VAL A 136 12.41 0.23 -32.98
C VAL A 136 11.17 0.24 -33.87
N LEU A 137 11.22 0.92 -35.02
CA LEU A 137 10.10 1.07 -35.96
C LEU A 137 9.50 -0.28 -36.37
N SER A 138 10.36 -1.25 -36.71
CA SER A 138 9.93 -2.59 -37.13
C SER A 138 9.24 -3.43 -36.03
N HIS A 139 9.37 -3.04 -34.76
CA HIS A 139 8.76 -3.73 -33.61
C HIS A 139 7.62 -2.93 -32.98
N LEU A 140 7.30 -1.74 -33.50
CA LEU A 140 6.16 -0.99 -33.02
C LEU A 140 4.84 -1.68 -33.39
N THR A 141 3.92 -1.65 -32.44
CA THR A 141 2.53 -2.04 -32.63
C THR A 141 1.62 -0.96 -32.04
N PRO A 142 0.31 -0.96 -32.33
CA PRO A 142 -0.64 -0.06 -31.68
C PRO A 142 -0.74 -0.23 -30.15
N ARG A 143 -0.14 -1.29 -29.57
CA ARG A 143 -0.09 -1.54 -28.13
C ARG A 143 1.22 -1.07 -27.49
N CYS A 144 2.23 -0.68 -28.28
CA CYS A 144 3.48 -0.19 -27.74
C CYS A 144 3.26 1.08 -26.94
N ARG A 145 3.76 1.08 -25.70
CA ARG A 145 3.61 2.19 -24.77
C ARG A 145 4.93 2.83 -24.38
N ALA A 146 5.98 2.02 -24.27
CA ALA A 146 7.30 2.50 -23.90
C ALA A 146 8.41 1.64 -24.51
N ILE A 147 9.62 2.19 -24.50
CA ILE A 147 10.87 1.45 -24.72
C ILE A 147 11.78 1.67 -23.51
N ILE A 148 12.58 0.67 -23.16
CA ILE A 148 13.63 0.81 -22.15
C ILE A 148 14.98 0.91 -22.87
N ILE A 149 15.71 2.00 -22.62
CA ILE A 149 17.10 2.18 -23.04
C ILE A 149 17.96 2.16 -21.79
N ASN A 150 19.05 1.38 -21.82
CA ASN A 150 20.02 1.35 -20.74
C ASN A 150 21.41 1.65 -21.30
N SER A 151 22.01 2.76 -20.88
CA SER A 151 23.30 3.23 -21.38
C SER A 151 24.04 4.03 -20.29
N PRO A 152 25.26 3.62 -19.89
CA PRO A 152 25.98 2.41 -20.27
C PRO A 152 25.24 1.12 -19.93
N HIS A 153 25.32 0.14 -20.82
CA HIS A 153 24.42 -1.00 -20.85
C HIS A 153 24.87 -2.16 -19.97
N ASN A 154 23.94 -2.71 -19.18
CA ASN A 154 24.08 -4.00 -18.51
C ASN A 154 23.25 -5.05 -19.26
N PRO A 155 23.87 -6.10 -19.86
CA PRO A 155 25.17 -6.68 -19.46
C PRO A 155 26.36 -6.42 -20.39
N THR A 156 26.18 -5.73 -21.52
CA THR A 156 27.21 -5.73 -22.59
C THR A 156 28.31 -4.69 -22.42
N GLY A 157 28.10 -3.68 -21.57
CA GLY A 157 28.99 -2.53 -21.43
C GLY A 157 28.92 -1.54 -22.58
N SER A 158 28.00 -1.70 -23.55
CA SER A 158 27.88 -0.77 -24.67
C SER A 158 27.39 0.60 -24.22
N VAL A 159 27.85 1.64 -24.91
CA VAL A 159 27.47 3.04 -24.67
C VAL A 159 26.85 3.59 -25.94
N TYR A 160 25.63 4.14 -25.83
CA TYR A 160 24.93 4.70 -26.98
C TYR A 160 25.51 6.06 -27.37
N GLY A 161 25.72 6.26 -28.66
CA GLY A 161 26.12 7.54 -29.22
C GLY A 161 24.96 8.55 -29.29
N SER A 162 25.31 9.83 -29.42
CA SER A 162 24.32 10.91 -29.52
C SER A 162 23.40 10.76 -30.75
N ASN A 163 23.93 10.26 -31.87
CA ASN A 163 23.15 10.13 -33.11
C ASN A 163 22.08 9.05 -32.96
N GLU A 164 22.45 7.88 -32.43
CA GLU A 164 21.54 6.77 -32.23
C GLU A 164 20.41 7.13 -31.25
N LEU A 165 20.75 7.80 -30.13
CA LEU A 165 19.74 8.28 -29.19
C LEU A 165 18.82 9.34 -29.81
N GLN A 166 19.34 10.21 -30.67
CA GLN A 166 18.52 11.23 -31.35
C GLN A 166 17.54 10.59 -32.34
N GLU A 167 17.98 9.60 -33.12
CA GLU A 167 17.13 8.88 -34.06
C GLU A 167 16.05 8.07 -33.34
N ILE A 168 16.40 7.37 -32.26
CA ILE A 168 15.44 6.66 -31.40
C ILE A 168 14.44 7.64 -30.79
N GLY A 169 14.93 8.77 -30.26
CA GLY A 169 14.11 9.83 -29.68
C GLY A 169 13.10 10.39 -30.67
N ARG A 170 13.53 10.65 -31.91
CA ARG A 170 12.67 11.10 -33.02
C ARG A 170 11.57 10.07 -33.32
N VAL A 171 11.93 8.79 -33.49
CA VAL A 171 10.96 7.71 -33.75
C VAL A 171 9.94 7.61 -32.63
N CYS A 172 10.37 7.64 -31.37
CA CYS A 172 9.47 7.53 -30.23
C CYS A 172 8.51 8.73 -30.16
N LYS A 173 9.02 9.94 -30.41
CA LYS A 173 8.23 11.18 -30.45
C LYS A 173 7.17 11.16 -31.56
N GLU A 174 7.54 10.72 -32.77
CA GLU A 174 6.63 10.62 -33.92
C GLU A 174 5.50 9.60 -33.71
N ASN A 175 5.72 8.60 -32.85
CA ASN A 175 4.79 7.50 -32.60
C ASN A 175 4.14 7.53 -31.20
N ASP A 176 4.31 8.61 -30.43
CA ASP A 176 3.80 8.76 -29.05
C ASP A 176 4.23 7.63 -28.09
N ILE A 177 5.49 7.22 -28.20
CA ILE A 177 6.10 6.17 -27.36
C ILE A 177 6.98 6.82 -26.29
N LEU A 178 6.82 6.39 -25.04
CA LEU A 178 7.66 6.86 -23.93
C LEU A 178 9.04 6.18 -23.94
N ILE A 179 10.06 6.89 -23.50
CA ILE A 179 11.40 6.32 -23.30
C ILE A 179 11.72 6.30 -21.81
N ILE A 180 12.05 5.12 -21.31
CA ILE A 180 12.61 4.93 -19.98
C ILE A 180 14.13 4.80 -20.16
N SER A 181 14.87 5.82 -19.72
CA SER A 181 16.33 5.85 -19.77
C SER A 181 16.91 5.39 -18.44
N ASP A 182 17.46 4.17 -18.39
CA ASP A 182 18.23 3.68 -17.26
C ASP A 182 19.71 4.07 -17.43
N GLU A 183 20.11 5.06 -16.65
CA GLU A 183 21.42 5.72 -16.71
C GLU A 183 22.28 5.39 -15.47
N ALA A 184 21.99 4.29 -14.75
CA ALA A 184 22.63 3.96 -13.47
C ALA A 184 24.17 3.85 -13.55
N TYR A 185 24.70 3.54 -14.74
CA TYR A 185 26.13 3.37 -14.99
C TYR A 185 26.80 4.61 -15.62
N GLU A 186 26.15 5.79 -15.64
CA GLU A 186 26.64 7.00 -16.33
C GLU A 186 28.08 7.45 -15.95
N LYS A 187 28.59 7.03 -14.78
CA LYS A 187 29.95 7.35 -14.31
C LYS A 187 30.98 6.24 -14.55
N ILE A 188 30.56 5.09 -15.08
CA ILE A 188 31.42 3.93 -15.36
C ILE A 188 31.64 3.85 -16.86
N ILE A 189 32.52 4.71 -17.37
CA ILE A 189 32.84 4.82 -18.80
C ILE A 189 34.34 4.84 -18.96
N TYR A 190 34.85 3.94 -19.81
CA TYR A 190 36.27 3.80 -20.08
C TYR A 190 36.66 4.52 -21.38
N ASP A 191 35.86 4.30 -22.43
CA ASP A 191 36.05 4.86 -23.76
C ASP A 191 34.71 5.46 -24.27
N GLY A 192 34.79 6.49 -25.11
CA GLY A 192 33.63 7.19 -25.67
C GLY A 192 33.07 8.30 -24.78
N GLU A 193 31.92 8.85 -25.19
CA GLU A 193 31.23 9.91 -24.47
C GLU A 193 29.84 9.46 -24.04
N TYR A 194 29.46 9.84 -22.81
CA TYR A 194 28.12 9.65 -22.29
C TYR A 194 27.15 10.65 -22.89
N HIS A 195 25.98 10.18 -23.30
CA HIS A 195 24.85 11.03 -23.65
C HIS A 195 23.59 10.55 -22.94
N SER A 196 22.96 11.44 -22.17
CA SER A 196 21.59 11.22 -21.70
C SER A 196 20.63 11.62 -22.79
N ILE A 197 19.59 10.83 -23.03
CA ILE A 197 18.56 11.16 -24.03
C ILE A 197 17.85 12.48 -23.70
N CYS A 198 17.75 12.82 -22.41
CA CYS A 198 17.15 14.07 -21.93
C CYS A 198 18.02 15.31 -22.23
N SER A 199 19.27 15.14 -22.64
CA SER A 199 20.17 16.25 -23.00
C SER A 199 20.04 16.70 -24.47
N LEU A 200 19.36 15.90 -25.29
CA LEU A 200 19.24 16.12 -26.73
C LEU A 200 18.26 17.26 -27.05
N PRO A 201 18.51 18.11 -28.06
CA PRO A 201 17.74 19.34 -28.31
C PRO A 201 16.21 19.18 -28.33
N ASP A 202 15.70 18.08 -28.88
CA ASP A 202 14.26 17.77 -28.98
C ASP A 202 13.62 17.18 -27.71
N HIS A 203 14.46 16.87 -26.71
CA HIS A 203 14.14 16.14 -25.48
C HIS A 203 14.64 16.84 -24.21
N ARG A 204 15.42 17.92 -24.37
CA ARG A 204 15.64 18.90 -23.30
C ARG A 204 14.25 19.27 -22.84
N GLY A 205 13.97 19.06 -21.56
CA GLY A 205 12.80 19.63 -20.92
C GLY A 205 12.86 21.14 -21.10
N GLU A 206 12.40 21.64 -22.25
CA GLU A 206 11.95 23.01 -22.36
C GLU A 206 10.88 23.09 -21.29
N TYR A 207 11.17 23.89 -20.27
CA TYR A 207 10.25 24.27 -19.23
C TYR A 207 8.91 24.60 -19.90
N PHE A 208 7.97 23.64 -19.91
CA PHE A 208 6.66 23.82 -20.52
C PHE A 208 5.94 24.84 -19.65
N PRO A 209 5.77 26.11 -20.10
CA PRO A 209 5.09 27.13 -19.30
C PRO A 209 3.62 26.74 -19.07
N ASP A 210 3.11 25.83 -19.88
CA ASP A 210 1.78 25.24 -19.77
C ASP A 210 1.76 24.08 -18.76
N LYS A 211 2.04 24.42 -17.49
CA LYS A 211 1.80 23.54 -16.33
C LYS A 211 0.34 23.04 -16.23
N GLU A 212 -0.57 23.51 -17.08
CA GLU A 212 -1.95 23.03 -17.17
C GLU A 212 -2.13 21.67 -17.85
N ASN A 213 -1.13 21.15 -18.57
CA ASN A 213 -1.30 19.94 -19.39
C ASN A 213 -0.55 18.69 -18.92
N TYR A 214 0.47 18.77 -18.03
CA TYR A 214 1.20 17.57 -17.56
C TYR A 214 0.77 17.06 -16.18
N LEU A 215 0.06 17.86 -15.37
CA LEU A 215 -0.72 17.36 -14.22
C LEU A 215 -1.95 16.52 -14.64
N MET A 216 -2.04 16.13 -15.92
CA MET A 216 -3.22 15.58 -16.57
C MET A 216 -3.14 14.09 -16.90
N TYR A 217 -2.30 13.34 -16.19
CA TYR A 217 -2.64 11.94 -15.90
C TYR A 217 -3.48 11.78 -14.62
N GLY A 218 -3.79 12.89 -13.93
CA GLY A 218 -5.09 13.02 -13.29
C GLY A 218 -6.08 13.49 -14.34
N GLN A 219 -6.98 12.61 -14.82
CA GLN A 219 -8.04 13.00 -15.77
C GLN A 219 -8.55 14.41 -15.44
N LYS A 220 -8.50 15.36 -16.40
CA LYS A 220 -9.20 16.66 -16.28
C LYS A 220 -10.69 16.35 -16.17
N TYR A 221 -11.14 16.04 -14.96
CA TYR A 221 -12.54 16.01 -14.64
C TYR A 221 -13.04 17.43 -14.94
N SER A 222 -13.90 17.57 -15.95
CA SER A 222 -14.55 18.85 -16.23
C SER A 222 -15.13 19.40 -14.92
N ASN A 223 -15.27 20.72 -14.79
CA ASN A 223 -15.84 21.33 -13.57
C ASN A 223 -17.15 20.65 -13.14
N LEU A 224 -17.90 20.11 -14.11
CA LEU A 224 -19.08 19.27 -13.89
C LEU A 224 -18.76 17.93 -13.20
N LYS A 225 -17.75 17.17 -13.65
CA LYS A 225 -17.38 15.91 -12.99
C LYS A 225 -16.81 16.12 -11.59
N LYS A 226 -16.07 17.21 -11.33
CA LYS A 226 -15.64 17.58 -9.96
C LYS A 226 -16.83 17.90 -9.06
N LEU A 227 -17.81 18.65 -9.57
CA LEU A 227 -19.06 18.94 -8.86
C LEU A 227 -19.84 17.65 -8.54
N VAL A 228 -19.93 16.73 -9.51
CA VAL A 228 -20.56 15.42 -9.31
C VAL A 228 -19.82 14.60 -8.25
N LEU A 229 -18.48 14.55 -8.30
CA LEU A 229 -17.68 13.86 -7.30
C LEU A 229 -17.89 14.46 -5.90
N TYR A 230 -17.85 15.79 -5.78
CA TYR A 230 -18.12 16.47 -4.51
C TYR A 230 -19.55 16.23 -4.01
N ALA A 231 -20.53 16.19 -4.90
CA ALA A 231 -21.90 15.84 -4.53
C ALA A 231 -22.00 14.41 -4.01
N ILE A 232 -21.34 13.44 -4.66
CA ILE A 232 -21.29 12.04 -4.22
C ILE A 232 -20.63 11.93 -2.84
N VAL A 233 -19.45 12.55 -2.66
CA VAL A 233 -18.74 12.54 -1.38
C VAL A 233 -19.56 13.21 -0.28
N PHE A 234 -20.21 14.33 -0.58
CA PHE A 234 -21.07 15.03 0.37
C PHE A 234 -22.28 14.18 0.76
N THR A 235 -22.97 13.55 -0.19
CA THR A 235 -24.09 12.65 0.09
C THR A 235 -23.64 11.45 0.93
N TYR A 236 -22.49 10.86 0.62
CA TYR A 236 -21.92 9.78 1.40
C TYR A 236 -21.58 10.23 2.83
N LEU A 237 -20.95 11.40 2.99
CA LEU A 237 -20.66 11.97 4.29
C LEU A 237 -21.94 12.23 5.10
N VAL A 238 -22.99 12.79 4.50
CA VAL A 238 -24.29 12.98 5.16
C VAL A 238 -24.86 11.64 5.61
N PHE A 239 -24.81 10.61 4.77
CA PHE A 239 -25.29 9.27 5.13
C PHE A 239 -24.50 8.65 6.29
N VAL A 240 -23.17 8.76 6.28
CA VAL A 240 -22.29 8.24 7.34
C VAL A 240 -22.43 9.02 8.64
N LEU A 241 -22.55 10.35 8.56
CA LEU A 241 -22.67 11.22 9.73
C LEU A 241 -24.10 11.25 10.28
N PHE A 242 -25.12 10.90 9.50
CA PHE A 242 -26.53 10.96 9.93
C PHE A 242 -26.79 10.16 11.22
N PRO A 243 -26.35 8.88 11.37
CA PRO A 243 -26.54 8.15 12.62
C PRO A 243 -25.85 8.81 13.82
N LEU A 244 -24.65 9.40 13.62
CA LEU A 244 -23.91 10.08 14.69
C LEU A 244 -24.61 11.38 15.11
N ILE A 245 -25.03 12.19 14.13
CA ILE A 245 -25.80 13.41 14.36
C ILE A 245 -27.10 13.04 15.06
N TRP A 246 -27.81 12.01 14.58
CA TRP A 246 -29.04 11.52 15.19
C TRP A 246 -28.85 11.09 16.64
N LEU A 247 -27.77 10.37 16.93
CA LEU A 247 -27.44 9.89 18.28
C LEU A 247 -27.14 11.06 19.23
N VAL A 248 -26.32 12.03 18.79
CA VAL A 248 -26.01 13.23 19.57
C VAL A 248 -27.27 14.08 19.77
N GLN A 249 -28.09 14.29 18.75
CA GLN A 249 -29.34 15.03 18.91
C GLN A 249 -30.31 14.34 19.87
N SER A 250 -30.37 13.01 19.80
CA SER A 250 -31.23 12.21 20.68
C SER A 250 -30.80 12.28 22.15
N SER A 251 -29.52 12.48 22.45
CA SER A 251 -29.04 12.63 23.83
C SER A 251 -29.53 13.92 24.50
N PHE A 252 -29.91 14.93 23.71
CA PHE A 252 -30.50 16.19 24.18
C PHE A 252 -32.04 16.20 24.15
N LYS A 253 -32.69 15.07 23.85
CA LYS A 253 -34.15 14.93 23.84
C LYS A 253 -34.63 14.23 25.11
N SER A 254 -35.81 14.62 25.61
CA SER A 254 -36.48 13.82 26.65
C SER A 254 -36.96 12.48 26.08
N MET A 255 -37.23 11.49 26.94
CA MET A 255 -37.70 10.16 26.51
C MET A 255 -38.96 10.25 25.63
N TYR A 256 -39.87 11.17 25.97
CA TYR A 256 -41.07 11.45 25.17
C TYR A 256 -40.73 12.03 23.79
N GLN A 257 -39.77 12.95 23.71
CA GLN A 257 -39.37 13.59 22.45
C GLN A 257 -38.61 12.62 21.53
N ALA A 258 -37.79 11.72 22.08
CA ALA A 258 -37.03 10.74 21.33
C ALA A 258 -37.93 9.64 20.70
N LEU A 259 -39.01 9.27 21.38
CA LEU A 259 -39.96 8.23 20.93
C LEU A 259 -41.14 8.79 20.12
N LYS A 260 -41.22 10.10 19.89
CA LYS A 260 -42.31 10.73 19.15
C LYS A 260 -42.25 10.34 17.66
N ILE A 261 -43.39 9.93 17.10
CA ILE A 261 -43.56 9.61 15.67
C ILE A 261 -44.62 10.56 15.09
N PRO A 262 -44.32 11.36 14.04
CA PRO A 262 -43.01 11.50 13.39
C PRO A 262 -41.98 12.21 14.29
N PRO A 263 -40.68 11.96 14.07
CA PRO A 263 -39.63 12.54 14.91
C PRO A 263 -39.61 14.06 14.82
N ALA A 264 -39.53 14.72 15.97
CA ALA A 264 -39.38 16.17 16.03
C ALA A 264 -37.97 16.57 15.57
N LEU A 265 -37.90 17.26 14.42
CA LEU A 265 -36.67 17.82 13.86
C LEU A 265 -36.24 19.12 14.55
N ILE A 266 -37.20 19.88 15.10
CA ILE A 266 -36.97 21.07 15.91
C ILE A 266 -37.42 20.74 17.33
N TRP A 267 -36.52 20.81 18.29
CA TRP A 267 -36.81 20.54 19.70
C TRP A 267 -36.08 21.55 20.60
N ARG A 268 -36.49 21.61 21.86
CA ARG A 268 -35.75 22.34 22.89
C ARG A 268 -34.78 21.35 23.56
N PRO A 269 -33.45 21.57 23.49
CA PRO A 269 -32.48 20.70 24.14
C PRO A 269 -32.73 20.60 25.64
N THR A 270 -32.58 19.40 26.18
CA THR A 270 -32.70 19.11 27.61
C THR A 270 -31.48 18.32 28.08
N PHE A 271 -31.09 18.50 29.34
CA PHE A 271 -30.01 17.74 29.98
C PHE A 271 -30.53 16.63 30.90
N GLU A 272 -31.83 16.31 30.83
CA GLU A 272 -32.49 15.35 31.71
C GLU A 272 -31.84 13.95 31.64
N ALA A 273 -31.51 13.49 30.43
CA ALA A 273 -30.81 12.23 30.21
C ALA A 273 -29.44 12.20 30.91
N TYR A 274 -28.69 13.30 30.84
CA TYR A 274 -27.39 13.45 31.50
C TYR A 274 -27.52 13.54 33.01
N GLN A 275 -28.51 14.28 33.53
CA GLN A 275 -28.78 14.38 34.96
C GLN A 275 -29.21 13.02 35.55
N LYS A 276 -30.04 12.26 34.83
CA LYS A 276 -30.42 10.90 35.21
C LYS A 276 -29.23 9.95 35.14
N ALA A 277 -28.42 10.03 34.08
CA ALA A 277 -27.24 9.22 33.94
C ALA A 277 -26.26 9.49 35.08
N LEU A 278 -25.91 10.75 35.34
CA LEU A 278 -24.89 11.15 36.33
C LEU A 278 -25.39 11.09 37.78
N GLY A 279 -26.67 11.37 38.02
CA GLY A 279 -27.27 11.35 39.37
C GLY A 279 -27.84 10.00 39.80
N GLY A 280 -28.22 9.14 38.87
CA GLY A 280 -29.00 7.91 39.12
C GLY A 280 -28.19 6.64 39.37
N GLY A 281 -27.06 6.73 40.08
CA GLY A 281 -26.25 5.55 40.41
C GLY A 281 -25.30 5.08 39.30
N MET A 282 -24.81 6.00 38.46
CA MET A 282 -23.78 5.71 37.42
C MET A 282 -22.62 4.91 37.98
N LEU A 283 -22.13 5.28 39.17
CA LEU A 283 -21.02 4.57 39.81
C LEU A 283 -21.38 3.11 40.11
N LYS A 284 -22.59 2.84 40.59
CA LYS A 284 -23.07 1.47 40.83
C LYS A 284 -23.24 0.70 39.53
N ALA A 285 -23.78 1.31 38.48
CA ALA A 285 -23.89 0.69 37.16
C ALA A 285 -22.51 0.40 36.56
N PHE A 286 -21.56 1.33 36.68
CA PHE A 286 -20.19 1.17 36.25
C PHE A 286 -19.48 0.05 37.02
N LEU A 287 -19.61 0.03 38.35
CA LEU A 287 -19.07 -1.05 39.19
C LEU A 287 -19.69 -2.40 38.84
N ASN A 288 -21.00 -2.48 38.63
CA ASN A 288 -21.67 -3.70 38.16
C ASN A 288 -21.09 -4.16 36.82
N SER A 289 -20.92 -3.25 35.85
CA SER A 289 -20.32 -3.57 34.54
C SER A 289 -18.86 -4.02 34.67
N ALA A 290 -18.08 -3.40 35.55
CA ALA A 290 -16.70 -3.80 35.83
C ALA A 290 -16.65 -5.21 36.44
N ILE A 291 -17.52 -5.50 37.41
CA ILE A 291 -17.64 -6.82 38.03
C ILE A 291 -18.02 -7.87 36.98
N VAL A 292 -19.05 -7.60 36.16
CA VAL A 292 -19.48 -8.51 35.08
C VAL A 292 -18.32 -8.77 34.11
N SER A 293 -17.66 -7.72 33.65
CA SER A 293 -16.59 -7.80 32.66
C SER A 293 -15.40 -8.60 33.19
N LEU A 294 -14.86 -8.22 34.36
CA LEU A 294 -13.71 -8.90 34.96
C LEU A 294 -14.01 -10.36 35.28
N SER A 295 -15.19 -10.63 35.86
CA SER A 295 -15.59 -12.00 36.18
C SER A 295 -15.77 -12.83 34.92
N ASN A 296 -16.35 -12.26 33.85
CA ASN A 296 -16.53 -12.97 32.59
C ASN A 296 -15.19 -13.23 31.89
N VAL A 297 -14.22 -12.31 31.94
CA VAL A 297 -12.86 -12.55 31.43
C VAL A 297 -12.21 -13.72 32.15
N VAL A 298 -12.25 -13.75 33.49
CA VAL A 298 -11.68 -14.85 34.28
C VAL A 298 -12.37 -16.17 33.94
N LEU A 299 -13.70 -16.21 33.92
CA LEU A 299 -14.45 -17.42 33.61
C LEU A 299 -14.20 -17.91 32.18
N VAL A 300 -14.16 -17.01 31.20
CA VAL A 300 -13.88 -17.34 29.80
C VAL A 300 -12.45 -17.87 29.64
N LEU A 301 -11.46 -17.31 30.32
CA LEU A 301 -10.09 -17.82 30.26
C LEU A 301 -9.98 -19.19 30.91
N VAL A 302 -10.51 -19.38 32.12
CA VAL A 302 -10.44 -20.65 32.84
C VAL A 302 -11.11 -21.77 32.04
N LEU A 303 -12.36 -21.55 31.60
CA LEU A 303 -13.12 -22.54 30.84
C LEU A 303 -12.58 -22.69 29.41
N GLY A 304 -12.22 -21.57 28.78
CA GLY A 304 -11.74 -21.50 27.41
C GLY A 304 -10.39 -22.18 27.21
N VAL A 305 -9.43 -21.94 28.10
CA VAL A 305 -8.10 -22.59 28.06
C VAL A 305 -8.25 -24.08 28.28
N SER A 306 -9.02 -24.48 29.30
CA SER A 306 -9.23 -25.90 29.63
C SER A 306 -9.88 -26.66 28.46
N ALA A 307 -10.95 -26.10 27.88
CA ALA A 307 -11.65 -26.73 26.76
C ALA A 307 -10.85 -26.64 25.45
N GLY A 308 -10.22 -25.51 25.15
CA GLY A 308 -9.39 -25.32 23.96
C GLY A 308 -8.21 -26.28 23.93
N TYR A 309 -7.49 -26.42 25.04
CA TYR A 309 -6.38 -27.37 25.20
C TYR A 309 -6.83 -28.82 25.04
N ALA A 310 -7.96 -29.20 25.67
CA ALA A 310 -8.49 -30.55 25.56
C ALA A 310 -8.92 -30.89 24.12
N LEU A 311 -9.56 -29.94 23.42
CA LEU A 311 -10.02 -30.13 22.05
C LEU A 311 -8.87 -30.21 21.04
N ALA A 312 -7.79 -29.44 21.25
CA ALA A 312 -6.58 -29.50 20.42
C ALA A 312 -5.84 -30.84 20.55
N ASN A 313 -5.78 -31.40 21.77
CA ASN A 313 -5.01 -32.61 22.05
C ASN A 313 -5.75 -33.93 21.80
N LEU A 314 -7.05 -34.00 22.10
CA LEU A 314 -7.76 -35.28 22.08
C LEU A 314 -8.00 -35.84 20.67
N LYS A 315 -7.93 -35.02 19.60
CA LYS A 315 -8.04 -35.36 18.16
C LYS A 315 -8.95 -36.57 17.81
N THR A 316 -10.06 -36.75 18.52
CA THR A 316 -11.03 -37.84 18.29
C THR A 316 -12.19 -37.32 17.44
N LYS A 317 -12.92 -38.23 16.80
CA LYS A 317 -14.17 -37.88 16.11
C LYS A 317 -15.19 -37.20 17.05
N ALA A 318 -15.17 -37.58 18.33
CA ALA A 318 -15.99 -36.95 19.36
C ALA A 318 -15.54 -35.49 19.62
N SER A 319 -14.24 -35.23 19.78
CA SER A 319 -13.75 -33.87 20.04
C SER A 319 -13.96 -32.94 18.83
N GLN A 320 -13.84 -33.45 17.60
CA GLN A 320 -14.17 -32.70 16.39
C GLN A 320 -15.65 -32.31 16.32
N ASN A 321 -16.55 -33.27 16.60
CA ASN A 321 -17.99 -33.01 16.64
C ASN A 321 -18.38 -32.00 17.73
N ILE A 322 -17.75 -32.09 18.92
CA ILE A 322 -17.96 -31.14 20.01
C ILE A 322 -17.47 -29.74 19.62
N GLY A 323 -16.27 -29.62 19.04
CA GLY A 323 -15.74 -28.33 18.57
C GLY A 323 -16.63 -27.68 17.50
N PHE A 324 -17.14 -28.48 16.56
CA PHE A 324 -18.10 -28.01 15.56
C PHE A 324 -19.41 -27.55 16.22
N TRP A 325 -19.95 -28.32 17.16
CA TRP A 325 -21.18 -27.95 17.88
C TRP A 325 -21.02 -26.64 18.65
N ILE A 326 -19.89 -26.45 19.36
CA ILE A 326 -19.59 -25.20 20.07
C ILE A 326 -19.62 -23.99 19.10
N LEU A 327 -19.03 -24.12 17.92
CA LEU A 327 -19.06 -23.06 16.89
C LEU A 327 -20.48 -22.76 16.39
N THR A 328 -21.31 -23.79 16.20
CA THR A 328 -22.68 -23.59 15.68
C THR A 328 -23.53 -22.73 16.61
N VAL A 329 -23.29 -22.78 17.93
CA VAL A 329 -23.95 -21.91 18.90
C VAL A 329 -23.65 -20.43 18.63
N ARG A 330 -22.46 -20.09 18.12
CA ARG A 330 -22.13 -18.69 17.76
C ARG A 330 -22.85 -18.22 16.50
N MET A 331 -23.21 -19.14 15.60
CA MET A 331 -23.88 -18.83 14.34
C MET A 331 -25.40 -18.74 14.50
N ALA A 332 -25.95 -19.20 15.62
CA ALA A 332 -27.37 -19.09 15.91
C ALA A 332 -27.76 -17.60 16.10
N PRO A 333 -28.95 -17.19 15.62
CA PRO A 333 -29.43 -15.83 15.85
C PRO A 333 -29.49 -15.53 17.36
N ALA A 334 -29.07 -14.32 17.76
CA ALA A 334 -28.96 -13.96 19.18
C ALA A 334 -30.26 -14.19 19.97
N PHE A 335 -31.43 -13.95 19.35
CA PHE A 335 -32.72 -14.20 19.98
C PHE A 335 -32.97 -15.68 20.31
N GLY A 336 -32.44 -16.61 19.50
CA GLY A 336 -32.59 -18.06 19.68
C GLY A 336 -31.88 -18.58 20.93
N ILE A 337 -30.88 -17.85 21.44
CA ILE A 337 -30.14 -18.18 22.66
C ILE A 337 -30.66 -17.37 23.84
N ILE A 338 -30.87 -16.06 23.64
CA ILE A 338 -31.21 -15.13 24.72
C ILE A 338 -32.62 -15.40 25.26
N VAL A 339 -33.60 -15.72 24.42
CA VAL A 339 -34.99 -15.92 24.87
C VAL A 339 -35.13 -17.16 25.77
N PRO A 340 -34.62 -18.36 25.38
CA PRO A 340 -34.63 -19.51 26.29
C PRO A 340 -33.86 -19.25 27.58
N LEU A 341 -32.68 -18.60 27.48
CA LEU A 341 -31.88 -18.27 28.65
C LEU A 341 -32.62 -17.32 29.60
N TYR A 342 -33.35 -16.33 29.08
CA TYR A 342 -34.19 -15.44 29.88
C TYR A 342 -35.30 -16.21 30.59
N ILE A 343 -35.98 -17.14 29.91
CA ILE A 343 -37.03 -17.98 30.51
C ILE A 343 -36.46 -18.82 31.66
N ILE A 344 -35.28 -19.41 31.48
CA ILE A 344 -34.58 -20.18 32.51
C ILE A 344 -34.22 -19.28 33.70
N LEU A 345 -33.56 -18.14 33.47
CA LEU A 345 -33.20 -17.23 34.54
C LEU A 345 -34.42 -16.69 35.30
N ARG A 346 -35.54 -16.50 34.59
CA ARG A 346 -36.83 -16.11 35.17
C ARG A 346 -37.43 -17.20 36.05
N SER A 347 -37.38 -18.47 35.64
CA SER A 347 -37.90 -19.57 36.45
C SER A 347 -37.13 -19.72 37.77
N PHE A 348 -35.82 -19.44 37.76
CA PHE A 348 -34.98 -19.40 38.95
C PHE A 348 -35.04 -18.07 39.74
N ARG A 349 -35.84 -17.09 39.31
CA ARG A 349 -35.92 -15.74 39.91
C ARG A 349 -34.57 -15.01 39.98
N LEU A 350 -33.70 -15.26 39.01
CA LEU A 350 -32.37 -14.63 38.90
C LEU A 350 -32.37 -13.41 37.97
N VAL A 351 -33.52 -13.04 37.41
CA VAL A 351 -33.68 -11.83 36.59
C VAL A 351 -33.33 -10.59 37.42
N ASP A 352 -32.72 -9.58 36.79
CA ASP A 352 -32.20 -8.36 37.42
C ASP A 352 -31.01 -8.55 38.38
N THR A 353 -30.29 -9.66 38.25
CA THR A 353 -29.03 -9.90 38.98
C THR A 353 -27.80 -9.76 38.08
N ILE A 354 -26.65 -9.41 38.68
CA ILE A 354 -25.34 -9.43 38.02
C ILE A 354 -25.04 -10.83 37.45
N PHE A 355 -25.46 -11.87 38.18
CA PHE A 355 -25.28 -13.26 37.78
C PHE A 355 -25.97 -13.59 36.45
N ALA A 356 -27.23 -13.17 36.28
CA ALA A 356 -27.96 -13.35 35.02
C ALA A 356 -27.22 -12.72 33.83
N VAL A 357 -26.67 -11.52 34.02
CA VAL A 357 -25.89 -10.81 33.00
C VAL A 357 -24.59 -11.56 32.69
N MET A 358 -23.88 -12.04 33.72
CA MET A 358 -22.66 -12.83 33.55
C MET A 358 -22.91 -14.12 32.76
N VAL A 359 -23.95 -14.89 33.09
CA VAL A 359 -24.30 -16.13 32.38
C VAL A 359 -24.64 -15.86 30.92
N ALA A 360 -25.36 -14.77 30.64
CA ALA A 360 -25.67 -14.38 29.26
C ALA A 360 -24.41 -14.05 28.45
N HIS A 361 -23.50 -13.25 29.03
CA HIS A 361 -22.24 -12.90 28.36
C HIS A 361 -21.32 -14.12 28.17
N LEU A 362 -21.26 -15.01 29.16
CA LEU A 362 -20.46 -16.23 29.09
C LEU A 362 -20.97 -17.14 27.97
N THR A 363 -22.28 -17.35 27.88
CA THR A 363 -22.92 -18.20 26.86
C THR A 363 -22.60 -17.71 25.44
N ILE A 364 -22.56 -16.39 25.25
CA ILE A 364 -22.31 -15.77 23.93
C ILE A 364 -20.82 -15.77 23.57
N ASN A 365 -19.93 -15.56 24.54
CA ASN A 365 -18.50 -15.30 24.29
C ASN A 365 -17.61 -16.53 24.43
N LEU A 366 -17.96 -17.48 25.32
CA LEU A 366 -17.15 -18.67 25.58
C LEU A 366 -16.91 -19.52 24.33
N PRO A 367 -17.89 -19.77 23.43
CA PRO A 367 -17.64 -20.55 22.22
C PRO A 367 -16.55 -19.98 21.31
N LEU A 368 -16.54 -18.66 21.12
CA LEU A 368 -15.53 -17.98 20.30
C LEU A 368 -14.15 -18.08 20.94
N ALA A 369 -14.06 -17.87 22.27
CA ALA A 369 -12.81 -17.98 22.99
C ALA A 369 -12.22 -19.40 22.93
N ILE A 370 -13.05 -20.44 23.11
CA ILE A 370 -12.62 -21.84 22.97
C ILE A 370 -12.05 -22.09 21.58
N TRP A 371 -12.69 -21.58 20.53
CA TRP A 371 -12.25 -21.78 19.17
C TRP A 371 -10.91 -21.09 18.86
N LEU A 372 -10.75 -19.83 19.28
CA LEU A 372 -9.50 -19.10 19.12
C LEU A 372 -8.35 -19.79 19.87
N LEU A 373 -8.58 -20.20 21.12
CA LEU A 373 -7.59 -20.89 21.93
C LEU A 373 -7.24 -22.28 21.39
N LYS A 374 -8.22 -23.01 20.84
CA LYS A 374 -7.96 -24.28 20.15
C LYS A 374 -7.00 -24.08 18.98
N SER A 375 -7.24 -23.07 18.12
CA SER A 375 -6.36 -22.78 16.98
C SER A 375 -4.93 -22.45 17.46
N TYR A 376 -4.82 -21.64 18.50
CA TYR A 376 -3.53 -21.30 19.10
C TYR A 376 -2.77 -22.50 19.67
N PHE A 377 -3.47 -23.50 20.25
CA PHE A 377 -2.84 -24.73 20.75
C PHE A 377 -2.58 -25.78 19.66
N GLU A 378 -3.12 -25.61 18.44
CA GLU A 378 -2.89 -26.49 17.30
C GLU A 378 -1.67 -26.08 16.46
N GLU A 379 -1.35 -24.78 16.46
CA GLU A 379 -0.07 -24.21 16.00
C GLU A 379 1.07 -24.56 16.96
#